data_AF-A0A0S8FWI0-F1
#
_entry.id   AF-A0A0S8FWI0-F1
#
_cell.length_a   1.000
_cell.length_b   1.000
_cell.length_c   1.000
_cell.angle_alpha   90.00
_cell.angle_beta   90.00
_cell.angle_gamma   90.00
#
_symmetry.space_group_name_H-M   'P 1'
#
loop_
_entity.id
_entity.type
_entity.pdbx_description
1 polymer ?
#
loop_
_entity_poly.entity_id
_entity_poly.type
_entity_poly.pdbx_seq_one_letter_code
_entity_poly.pdbx_strand_id
1 'polypeptide(L)'
;MKKFMALMLLVIMFMACDYAKESLEYKPDIEVVFMNPIGWYTSPFDTAVVAVIEEIKFVATNSVDCYLREVTWEYVDANYDTFYVGAPLALFAKIEGRVNPEEVDTTTIENLALPLQPARDHLGGDNAAARAYLHFVAESEYDPEQTDTCTAWFGIYLLD
;
A
#
# COMPACT_ATOMS: atom_id res chain seq x y z
N MET A 1 3.59 -41.33 -36.14
CA MET A 1 2.49 -40.58 -35.49
C MET A 1 2.45 -40.76 -33.97
N LYS A 2 2.28 -41.97 -33.41
CA LYS A 2 2.21 -42.17 -31.94
C LYS A 2 3.43 -41.63 -31.16
N LYS A 3 4.65 -41.80 -31.69
CA LYS A 3 5.89 -41.29 -31.07
C LYS A 3 6.00 -39.75 -31.07
N PHE A 4 5.48 -39.10 -32.11
CA PHE A 4 5.45 -37.63 -32.22
C PHE A 4 4.43 -37.02 -31.26
N MET A 5 3.27 -37.68 -31.12
CA MET A 5 2.21 -37.26 -30.20
C MET A 5 2.65 -37.40 -28.73
N ALA A 6 3.40 -38.46 -28.39
CA ALA A 6 3.98 -38.64 -27.05
C ALA A 6 5.03 -37.56 -26.71
N LEU A 7 5.87 -37.18 -27.68
CA LEU A 7 6.85 -36.10 -27.49
C LEU A 7 6.16 -34.75 -27.27
N MET A 8 5.13 -34.44 -28.04
CA MET A 8 4.37 -33.20 -27.92
C MET A 8 3.63 -33.11 -26.57
N LEU A 9 3.08 -34.21 -26.08
CA LEU A 9 2.41 -34.28 -24.79
C LEU A 9 3.39 -34.06 -23.62
N LEU A 10 4.62 -34.55 -23.75
CA LEU A 10 5.68 -34.33 -22.77
C LEU A 10 6.07 -32.85 -22.70
N VAL A 11 6.23 -32.20 -23.85
CA VAL A 11 6.54 -30.75 -23.92
C VAL A 11 5.44 -29.90 -23.28
N ILE A 12 4.17 -30.22 -23.55
CA ILE A 12 3.03 -29.51 -22.96
C ILE A 12 3.00 -29.70 -21.43
N MET A 13 3.35 -30.88 -20.93
CA MET A 13 3.39 -31.16 -19.50
C MET A 13 4.50 -30.39 -18.79
N PHE A 14 5.68 -30.25 -19.41
CA PHE A 14 6.75 -29.41 -18.89
C PHE A 14 6.35 -27.93 -18.86
N MET A 15 5.76 -27.41 -19.95
CA MET A 15 5.25 -26.03 -19.98
C MET A 15 4.16 -25.79 -18.92
N ALA A 16 3.29 -26.76 -18.68
CA ALA A 16 2.26 -26.65 -17.65
C ALA A 16 2.84 -26.70 -16.22
N CYS A 17 3.90 -27.47 -15.98
CA CYS A 17 4.60 -27.50 -14.71
C CYS A 17 5.39 -26.21 -14.45
N ASP A 18 6.06 -25.65 -15.46
CA ASP A 18 6.76 -24.37 -15.34
C ASP A 18 5.76 -23.22 -15.12
N TYR A 19 4.64 -23.21 -15.86
CA TYR A 19 3.56 -22.25 -15.65
C TYR A 19 2.92 -22.37 -14.25
N ALA A 20 2.74 -23.59 -13.74
CA ALA A 20 2.23 -23.81 -12.40
C ALA A 20 3.22 -23.35 -11.31
N LYS A 21 4.54 -23.43 -11.57
CA LYS A 21 5.57 -22.89 -10.67
C LYS A 21 5.55 -21.37 -10.64
N GLU A 22 5.48 -20.70 -11.79
CA GLU A 22 5.36 -19.24 -11.87
C GLU A 22 4.02 -18.75 -11.30
N SER A 23 2.92 -19.50 -11.47
CA SER A 23 1.63 -19.13 -10.88
C SER A 23 1.50 -19.46 -9.38
N LEU A 24 2.49 -20.13 -8.80
CA LEU A 24 2.59 -20.47 -7.38
C LEU A 24 3.62 -19.60 -6.66
N GLU A 25 4.13 -18.53 -7.27
CA GLU A 25 4.87 -17.52 -6.52
C GLU A 25 3.93 -16.96 -5.43
N TYR A 26 4.15 -17.43 -4.20
CA TYR A 26 3.45 -17.05 -2.99
C TYR A 26 3.86 -15.63 -2.59
N LYS A 27 3.61 -14.67 -3.49
CA LYS A 27 3.83 -13.26 -3.22
C LYS A 27 2.78 -12.79 -2.21
N PRO A 28 3.13 -11.93 -1.24
CA PRO A 28 2.13 -11.27 -0.42
C PRO A 28 1.11 -10.53 -1.29
N ASP A 29 -0.10 -10.40 -0.77
CA ASP A 29 -1.15 -9.59 -1.37
C ASP A 29 -1.92 -8.94 -0.22
N ILE A 30 -1.82 -7.61 -0.12
CA ILE A 30 -2.34 -6.84 1.02
C ILE A 30 -3.30 -5.74 0.61
N GLU A 31 -4.28 -5.46 1.47
CA GLU A 31 -5.29 -4.43 1.25
C GLU A 31 -5.42 -3.51 2.47
N VAL A 32 -5.57 -2.21 2.24
CA VAL A 32 -6.02 -1.25 3.27
C VAL A 32 -7.54 -1.31 3.35
N VAL A 33 -8.06 -1.81 4.47
CA VAL A 33 -9.51 -1.99 4.66
C VAL A 33 -10.16 -0.86 5.46
N PHE A 34 -9.35 -0.08 6.18
CA PHE A 34 -9.84 1.03 6.99
C PHE A 34 -8.75 2.07 7.20
N MET A 35 -9.17 3.34 7.25
CA MET A 35 -8.32 4.47 7.59
C MET A 35 -9.15 5.53 8.30
N ASN A 36 -8.66 6.03 9.44
CA ASN A 36 -9.31 7.10 10.18
C ASN A 36 -8.28 8.08 10.78
N PRO A 37 -8.46 9.40 10.62
CA PRO A 37 -9.38 10.02 9.66
C PRO A 37 -8.96 9.77 8.20
N ILE A 38 -9.85 10.03 7.24
CA ILE A 38 -9.53 9.98 5.79
C ILE A 38 -9.02 11.32 5.23
N GLY A 39 -8.92 12.33 6.08
CA GLY A 39 -8.34 13.62 5.73
C GLY A 39 -8.19 14.54 6.92
N TRP A 40 -7.53 15.68 6.67
CA TRP A 40 -7.21 16.70 7.66
C TRP A 40 -7.55 18.09 7.14
N TYR A 41 -8.10 18.92 8.02
CA TYR A 41 -8.30 20.35 7.75
C TYR A 41 -7.19 21.14 8.41
N THR A 42 -6.62 22.09 7.68
CA THR A 42 -5.58 22.97 8.19
C THR A 42 -5.79 24.39 7.68
N SER A 43 -5.09 25.37 8.26
CA SER A 43 -5.09 26.75 7.78
C SER A 43 -3.67 27.33 7.83
N PRO A 44 -3.41 28.49 7.18
CA PRO A 44 -2.11 29.15 7.26
C PRO A 44 -1.70 29.56 8.68
N PHE A 45 -2.66 29.66 9.61
CA PHE A 45 -2.44 30.06 11.01
C PHE A 45 -2.45 28.86 11.98
N ASP A 46 -2.68 27.65 11.48
CA ASP A 46 -2.72 26.43 12.28
C ASP A 46 -1.32 26.10 12.84
N THR A 47 -1.26 25.83 14.15
CA THR A 47 -0.02 25.50 14.86
C THR A 47 0.35 24.02 14.75
N ALA A 48 -0.57 23.16 14.31
CA ALA A 48 -0.26 21.77 14.01
C ALA A 48 0.81 21.70 12.92
N VAL A 49 1.84 20.88 13.10
CA VAL A 49 2.91 20.72 12.09
C VAL A 49 2.64 19.50 11.19
N VAL A 50 1.82 18.57 11.68
CA VAL A 50 1.52 17.29 11.02
C VAL A 50 0.02 17.02 11.03
N ALA A 51 -0.46 16.35 9.98
CA ALA A 51 -1.74 15.67 9.97
C ALA A 51 -1.53 14.26 10.49
N VAL A 52 -2.29 13.85 11.50
CA VAL A 52 -2.18 12.52 12.09
C VAL A 52 -3.29 11.64 11.53
N ILE A 53 -2.89 10.53 10.91
CA ILE A 53 -3.78 9.40 10.63
C ILE A 53 -3.73 8.51 11.86
N GLU A 54 -4.81 8.50 12.62
CA GLU A 54 -4.88 7.83 13.92
C GLU A 54 -4.76 6.31 13.75
N GLU A 55 -5.42 5.76 12.73
CA GLU A 55 -5.52 4.32 12.52
C GLU A 55 -5.57 3.98 11.03
N ILE A 56 -4.74 3.02 10.60
CA ILE A 56 -4.81 2.36 9.29
C ILE A 56 -4.81 0.85 9.52
N LYS A 57 -5.76 0.15 8.91
CA LYS A 57 -5.90 -1.30 9.04
C LYS A 57 -5.60 -2.01 7.73
N PHE A 58 -4.84 -3.08 7.84
CA PHE A 58 -4.40 -3.94 6.76
C PHE A 58 -4.88 -5.36 6.97
N VAL A 59 -5.14 -6.03 5.85
CA VAL A 59 -5.40 -7.48 5.82
C VAL A 59 -4.63 -8.09 4.67
N ALA A 60 -4.21 -9.35 4.83
CA ALA A 60 -3.78 -10.15 3.70
C ALA A 60 -5.00 -10.66 2.92
N THR A 61 -4.94 -10.62 1.59
CA THR A 61 -6.00 -11.17 0.72
C THR A 61 -5.74 -12.63 0.37
N ASN A 62 -4.50 -13.09 0.55
CA ASN A 62 -4.06 -14.47 0.35
C ASN A 62 -3.47 -15.06 1.65
N SER A 63 -3.05 -16.34 1.60
CA SER A 63 -2.54 -17.08 2.76
C SER A 63 -1.05 -16.87 3.04
N VAL A 64 -0.45 -15.78 2.58
CA VAL A 64 0.99 -15.50 2.74
C VAL A 64 1.19 -14.50 3.87
N ASP A 65 1.92 -14.92 4.90
CA ASP A 65 2.37 -14.03 5.97
C ASP A 65 3.40 -13.03 5.44
N CYS A 66 3.30 -11.78 5.88
CA CYS A 66 4.20 -10.73 5.41
C CYS A 66 4.48 -9.67 6.47
N TYR A 67 5.50 -8.86 6.22
CA TYR A 67 5.82 -7.69 7.00
C TYR A 67 5.58 -6.43 6.19
N LEU A 68 4.80 -5.50 6.74
CA LEU A 68 4.73 -4.15 6.25
C LEU A 68 6.06 -3.46 6.56
N ARG A 69 6.87 -3.23 5.52
CA ARG A 69 8.26 -2.80 5.60
C ARG A 69 8.41 -1.29 5.64
N GLU A 70 7.63 -0.58 4.83
CA GLU A 70 7.73 0.87 4.76
C GLU A 70 6.47 1.50 4.18
N VAL A 71 6.33 2.79 4.44
CA VAL A 71 5.42 3.68 3.74
C VAL A 71 6.19 4.84 3.14
N THR A 72 5.87 5.18 1.90
CA THR A 72 6.25 6.44 1.27
C THR A 72 4.99 7.24 0.98
N TRP A 73 5.12 8.54 0.79
CA TRP A 73 3.97 9.33 0.40
C TRP A 73 4.33 10.43 -0.58
N GLU A 74 3.37 10.79 -1.42
CA GLU A 74 3.46 11.90 -2.34
C GLU A 74 2.24 12.80 -2.19
N TYR A 75 2.46 14.12 -2.29
CA TYR A 75 1.37 15.07 -2.34
C TYR A 75 1.12 15.49 -3.78
N VAL A 76 -0.14 15.36 -4.17
CA VAL A 76 -0.65 15.78 -5.46
C VAL A 76 -1.68 16.88 -5.31
N ASP A 77 -1.71 17.78 -6.28
CA ASP A 77 -2.71 18.84 -6.37
C ASP A 77 -4.03 18.34 -7.00
N ALA A 78 -4.94 19.28 -7.30
CA ALA A 78 -6.20 18.98 -7.95
C ALA A 78 -6.04 18.45 -9.40
N ASN A 79 -4.92 18.75 -10.05
CA ASN A 79 -4.58 18.31 -11.41
C ASN A 79 -3.83 16.98 -11.43
N TYR A 80 -3.59 16.37 -10.26
CA TYR A 80 -2.76 15.17 -10.09
C TYR A 80 -1.27 15.40 -10.35
N ASP A 81 -0.80 16.65 -10.25
CA ASP A 81 0.62 16.97 -10.33
C ASP A 81 1.27 16.75 -8.95
N THR A 82 2.27 15.87 -8.89
CA THR A 82 3.06 15.64 -7.68
C THR A 82 3.95 16.85 -7.40
N PHE A 83 3.77 17.47 -6.23
CA PHE A 83 4.55 18.65 -5.82
C PHE A 83 5.45 18.39 -4.61
N TYR A 84 5.28 17.26 -3.91
CA TYR A 84 6.13 16.86 -2.80
C TYR A 84 6.20 15.33 -2.70
N VAL A 85 7.38 14.81 -2.38
CA VAL A 85 7.60 13.38 -2.10
C VAL A 85 8.28 13.26 -0.74
N GLY A 86 7.64 12.52 0.16
CA GLY A 86 8.15 12.23 1.50
C GLY A 86 9.28 11.21 1.48
N ALA A 87 10.14 11.27 2.49
CA ALA A 87 11.13 10.23 2.70
C ALA A 87 10.43 8.93 3.15
N PRO A 88 10.95 7.74 2.77
CA PRO A 88 10.43 6.48 3.27
C PRO A 88 10.47 6.41 4.80
N LEU A 89 9.36 5.98 5.39
CA LEU A 89 9.27 5.64 6.80
C LEU A 89 9.26 4.12 6.93
N ALA A 90 10.29 3.57 7.57
CA ALA A 90 10.32 2.15 7.88
C ALA A 90 9.18 1.80 8.85
N LEU A 91 8.45 0.76 8.49
CA LEU A 91 7.42 0.11 9.29
C LEU A 91 7.91 -1.31 9.59
N PHE A 92 7.43 -1.89 10.68
CA PHE A 92 7.73 -3.28 11.01
C PHE A 92 6.51 -3.90 11.69
N ALA A 93 5.48 -4.14 10.89
CA ALA A 93 4.23 -4.73 11.36
C ALA A 93 3.96 -6.03 10.60
N LYS A 94 3.74 -7.12 11.34
CA LYS A 94 3.38 -8.40 10.75
C LYS A 94 1.92 -8.36 10.31
N ILE A 95 1.65 -8.87 9.11
CA ILE A 95 0.32 -9.12 8.56
C ILE A 95 0.23 -10.63 8.37
N GLU A 96 -0.63 -11.27 9.16
CA GLU A 96 -0.86 -12.71 9.06
C GLU A 96 -1.66 -13.01 7.79
N GLY A 97 -1.25 -14.06 7.08
CA GLY A 97 -1.91 -14.55 5.89
C GLY A 97 -3.33 -15.03 6.21
N ARG A 98 -4.24 -14.81 5.26
CA ARG A 98 -5.62 -15.24 5.38
C ARG A 98 -5.76 -16.74 5.18
N VAL A 99 -5.94 -17.46 6.29
CA VAL A 99 -6.17 -18.92 6.29
C VAL A 99 -7.67 -19.25 6.25
N ASN A 100 -8.51 -18.42 6.89
CA ASN A 100 -9.97 -18.57 6.92
C ASN A 100 -10.64 -17.33 6.30
N PRO A 101 -11.49 -17.46 5.27
CA PRO A 101 -12.22 -16.33 4.71
C PRO A 101 -13.17 -15.63 5.69
N GLU A 102 -13.67 -16.34 6.70
CA GLU A 102 -14.65 -15.79 7.65
C GLU A 102 -14.00 -15.09 8.86
N GLU A 103 -12.72 -15.34 9.10
CA GLU A 103 -11.95 -14.80 10.22
C GLU A 103 -10.71 -14.10 9.66
N VAL A 104 -10.78 -12.77 9.54
CA VAL A 104 -9.70 -11.96 8.96
C VAL A 104 -8.94 -11.26 10.07
N ASP A 105 -7.70 -11.69 10.30
CA ASP A 105 -6.79 -11.00 11.20
C ASP A 105 -6.42 -9.63 10.60
N THR A 106 -6.54 -8.60 11.43
CA THR A 106 -6.33 -7.22 11.02
C THR A 106 -5.09 -6.66 11.70
N THR A 107 -4.16 -6.15 10.90
CA THR A 107 -2.98 -5.44 11.39
C THR A 107 -3.22 -3.95 11.39
N THR A 108 -2.93 -3.29 12.50
CA THR A 108 -3.16 -1.86 12.67
C THR A 108 -1.84 -1.09 12.75
N ILE A 109 -1.73 -0.02 11.97
CA ILE A 109 -0.73 1.02 12.15
C ILE A 109 -1.42 2.23 12.77
N GLU A 110 -0.83 2.77 13.83
CA GLU A 110 -1.37 3.93 14.54
C GLU A 110 -0.48 5.16 14.39
N ASN A 111 -1.10 6.33 14.46
CA ASN A 111 -0.42 7.63 14.56
C ASN A 111 0.58 7.92 13.42
N LEU A 112 0.22 7.58 12.18
CA LEU A 112 1.02 7.95 11.02
C LEU A 112 0.91 9.45 10.79
N ALA A 113 2.03 10.18 10.93
CA ALA A 113 2.08 11.63 10.85
C ALA A 113 2.63 12.11 9.50
N LEU A 114 1.87 12.97 8.82
CA LEU A 114 2.23 13.56 7.53
C LEU A 114 2.53 15.05 7.68
N PRO A 115 3.63 15.59 7.13
CA PRO A 115 3.99 16.99 7.28
C PRO A 115 2.99 17.91 6.56
N LEU A 116 2.42 18.89 7.25
CA LEU A 116 1.46 19.83 6.65
C LEU A 116 2.11 20.95 5.84
N GLN A 117 3.36 21.30 6.16
CA GLN A 117 4.05 22.45 5.56
C GLN A 117 4.08 22.42 4.02
N PRO A 118 4.44 21.29 3.35
CA PRO A 118 4.48 21.27 1.88
C PRO A 118 3.10 21.54 1.25
N ALA A 119 2.03 21.04 1.86
CA ALA A 119 0.67 21.31 1.39
C ALA A 119 0.29 22.79 1.60
N ARG A 120 0.61 23.37 2.76
CA ARG A 120 0.34 24.80 3.04
C ARG A 120 1.11 25.75 2.12
N ASP A 121 2.36 25.41 1.82
CA ASP A 121 3.22 26.23 0.94
C ASP A 121 2.76 26.18 -0.53
N HIS A 122 2.17 25.06 -0.95
CA HIS A 122 1.73 24.83 -2.33
C HIS A 122 0.29 25.29 -2.57
N LEU A 123 -0.62 25.03 -1.63
CA LEU A 123 -2.04 25.36 -1.74
C LEU A 123 -2.21 26.88 -1.53
N GLY A 124 -2.14 27.64 -2.63
CA GLY A 124 -2.05 29.09 -2.63
C GLY A 124 -3.36 29.88 -2.47
N GLY A 125 -4.36 29.40 -1.72
CA GLY A 125 -5.57 30.19 -1.42
C GLY A 125 -6.86 29.39 -1.17
N ASP A 126 -7.96 30.14 -1.01
CA ASP A 126 -9.26 29.74 -0.46
C ASP A 126 -9.80 28.38 -0.90
N ASN A 127 -10.07 27.51 0.08
CA ASN A 127 -10.65 26.17 -0.07
C ASN A 127 -9.89 25.22 -1.02
N ALA A 128 -8.57 25.36 -1.09
CA ALA A 128 -7.72 24.47 -1.88
C ALA A 128 -7.54 23.10 -1.18
N ALA A 129 -7.37 22.05 -1.99
CA ALA A 129 -7.20 20.69 -1.49
C ALA A 129 -6.02 19.99 -2.18
N ALA A 130 -5.30 19.18 -1.41
CA ALA A 130 -4.30 18.24 -1.89
C ALA A 130 -4.69 16.81 -1.47
N ARG A 131 -4.11 15.82 -2.15
CA ARG A 131 -4.19 14.42 -1.73
C ARG A 131 -2.79 13.94 -1.41
N ALA A 132 -2.67 13.25 -0.28
CA ALA A 132 -1.50 12.46 0.05
C ALA A 132 -1.74 11.02 -0.39
N TYR A 133 -1.04 10.55 -1.42
CA TYR A 133 -0.99 9.13 -1.73
C TYR A 133 0.03 8.46 -0.81
N LEU A 134 -0.42 7.47 -0.06
CA LEU A 134 0.38 6.65 0.83
C LEU A 134 0.66 5.34 0.12
N HIS A 135 1.92 5.05 -0.20
CA HIS A 135 2.33 3.80 -0.80
C HIS A 135 2.99 2.93 0.25
N PHE A 136 2.31 1.85 0.60
CA PHE A 136 2.77 0.85 1.54
C PHE A 136 3.46 -0.27 0.78
N VAL A 137 4.59 -0.74 1.32
CA VAL A 137 5.33 -1.87 0.76
C VAL A 137 5.35 -2.98 1.80
N ALA A 138 4.86 -4.15 1.43
CA ALA A 138 4.98 -5.37 2.21
C ALA A 138 5.97 -6.33 1.55
N GLU A 139 6.69 -7.09 2.37
CA GLU A 139 7.60 -8.16 1.93
C GLU A 139 7.17 -9.49 2.56
N SER A 140 7.30 -10.58 1.79
CA SER A 140 6.97 -11.92 2.28
C SER A 140 7.84 -12.29 3.49
N GLU A 141 7.25 -12.96 4.48
CA GLU A 141 8.03 -13.55 5.58
C GLU A 141 8.96 -14.67 5.07
N TYR A 142 8.62 -15.29 3.93
CA TYR A 142 9.31 -16.45 3.39
C TYR A 142 10.41 -16.12 2.36
N ASP A 143 10.26 -14.98 1.66
CA ASP A 143 11.18 -14.51 0.63
C ASP A 143 11.13 -12.98 0.50
N PRO A 144 12.11 -12.23 1.03
CA PRO A 144 12.12 -10.77 0.99
C PRO A 144 12.17 -10.16 -0.42
N GLU A 145 12.52 -10.93 -1.45
CA GLU A 145 12.46 -10.45 -2.85
C GLU A 145 11.00 -10.37 -3.35
N GLN A 146 10.07 -11.07 -2.70
CA GLN A 146 8.65 -11.05 -3.02
C GLN A 146 7.95 -9.94 -2.25
N THR A 147 7.70 -8.83 -2.96
CA THR A 147 7.06 -7.66 -2.38
C THR A 147 5.71 -7.36 -3.00
N ASP A 148 4.80 -6.82 -2.19
CA ASP A 148 3.55 -6.22 -2.64
C ASP A 148 3.42 -4.77 -2.24
N THR A 149 2.56 -4.05 -2.97
CA THR A 149 2.32 -2.63 -2.72
C THR A 149 0.83 -2.34 -2.72
N CYS A 150 0.35 -1.64 -1.68
CA CYS A 150 -0.99 -1.11 -1.66
C CYS A 150 -0.95 0.41 -1.47
N THR A 151 -1.96 1.11 -1.98
CA THR A 151 -2.04 2.56 -1.93
C THR A 151 -3.32 3.01 -1.25
N ALA A 152 -3.21 3.97 -0.35
CA ALA A 152 -4.34 4.70 0.23
C ALA A 152 -4.19 6.20 -0.06
N TRP A 153 -5.28 6.96 0.02
CA TRP A 153 -5.26 8.40 -0.22
C TRP A 153 -5.85 9.15 0.97
N PHE A 154 -5.13 10.16 1.45
CA PHE A 154 -5.53 10.99 2.58
C PHE A 154 -5.70 12.43 2.12
N GLY A 155 -6.86 13.05 2.41
CA GLY A 155 -7.15 14.41 1.98
C GLY A 155 -6.50 15.47 2.88
N ILE A 156 -5.92 16.51 2.29
CA ILE A 156 -5.49 17.71 3.02
C ILE A 156 -6.29 18.89 2.48
N TYR A 157 -7.04 19.56 3.36
CA TYR A 157 -7.92 20.68 3.00
C TYR A 157 -7.44 21.95 3.68
N LEU A 158 -7.15 22.98 2.89
CA LEU A 158 -6.79 24.30 3.40
C LEU A 158 -8.07 25.13 3.60
N LEU A 159 -8.30 25.56 4.83
CA LEU A 159 -9.33 26.51 5.24
C LEU A 159 -8.72 27.92 5.35
N ASP A 160 -9.52 28.93 5.04
CA ASP A 160 -9.16 30.35 5.20
C ASP A 160 -9.29 30.84 6.65
#